data_AF-A0A452I5U4-F1
#
_entry.id   AF-A0A452I5U4-F1
#
_cell.length_a   1.000
_cell.length_b   1.000
_cell.length_c   1.000
_cell.angle_alpha   90.00
_cell.angle_beta   90.00
_cell.angle_gamma   90.00
#
_symmetry.space_group_name_H-M   'P 1'
#
loop_
_entity.id
_entity.type
_entity.pdbx_description
1 polymer ?
#
loop_
_entity_poly.entity_id
_entity_poly.type
_entity_poly.pdbx_seq_one_letter_code
_entity_poly.pdbx_strand_id
1 'polypeptide(L)'
;AERIRPLVKDGVYFMHQTLHWPPKKILVEGANAALLDIDFGTYPFVTSSNCTVGGVCTGLGVPPCHIGKVYGVVKAYTTRVGVGTFPTEQNNEIGELLQSRGQEFGVTTGRKRCCGWLELMLVRYTHMINGFSALVLTKLDILDTFPEIKVGVKYRLEGKPIAYFPASQELLNKVSVEQARSFADLPPQAQSCVHFIERYLEVPVKWVGVRKFRDSIIKIF
;
A
#
# COMPACT_ATOMS: atom_id res chain seq x y z
N ALA A 1 -6.28 34.25 15.14
CA ALA A 1 -6.04 33.65 16.47
C ALA A 1 -7.33 33.04 17.04
N GLU A 2 -8.32 33.87 17.39
CA GLU A 2 -9.56 33.47 18.11
C GLU A 2 -10.21 32.14 17.68
N ARG A 3 -10.42 31.90 16.39
CA ARG A 3 -11.07 30.68 15.87
C ARG A 3 -10.31 29.37 16.16
N ILE A 4 -8.99 29.42 16.33
CA ILE A 4 -8.14 28.24 16.54
C ILE A 4 -7.83 28.04 18.02
N ARG A 5 -7.75 29.11 18.82
CA ARG A 5 -7.42 29.03 20.26
C ARG A 5 -8.24 27.99 21.07
N PRO A 6 -9.57 27.82 20.90
CA PRO A 6 -10.32 26.81 21.66
C PRO A 6 -10.08 25.36 21.18
N LEU A 7 -9.39 25.14 20.06
CA LEU A 7 -9.07 23.82 19.52
C LEU A 7 -7.67 23.33 19.93
N VAL A 8 -6.75 24.24 20.26
CA VAL A 8 -5.37 23.91 20.66
C VAL A 8 -5.37 23.30 22.06
N LYS A 9 -4.65 22.19 22.21
CA LYS A 9 -4.46 21.45 23.46
C LYS A 9 -3.03 20.89 23.53
N ASP A 10 -2.59 20.52 24.72
CA ASP A 10 -1.43 19.64 24.85
C ASP A 10 -1.77 18.27 24.24
N GLY A 11 -1.11 17.92 23.13
CA GLY A 11 -1.38 16.70 22.38
C GLY A 11 -0.95 15.44 23.11
N VAL A 12 0.19 15.47 23.80
CA VAL A 12 0.75 14.29 24.49
C VAL A 12 -0.10 13.94 25.70
N TYR A 13 -0.45 14.94 26.52
CA TYR A 13 -1.33 14.77 27.67
C TYR A 13 -2.73 14.32 27.24
N PHE A 14 -3.28 14.91 26.17
CA PHE A 14 -4.57 14.49 25.60
C PHE A 14 -4.55 13.03 25.15
N MET A 15 -3.50 12.60 24.43
CA MET A 15 -3.35 11.21 23.98
C MET A 15 -3.17 10.26 25.16
N HIS A 16 -2.31 10.57 26.12
CA HIS A 16 -2.10 9.78 27.33
C HIS A 16 -3.40 9.58 28.12
N GLN A 17 -4.16 10.65 28.39
CA GLN A 17 -5.48 10.53 29.03
C GLN A 17 -6.44 9.65 28.22
N THR A 18 -6.47 9.84 26.89
CA THR A 18 -7.38 9.11 25.97
C THR A 18 -7.05 7.63 25.88
N LEU A 19 -5.79 7.23 26.05
CA LEU A 19 -5.35 5.84 26.08
C LEU A 19 -5.70 5.14 27.40
N HIS A 20 -5.61 5.84 28.54
CA HIS A 20 -5.77 5.22 29.86
C HIS A 20 -7.22 5.15 30.36
N TRP A 21 -8.03 6.21 30.23
CA TRP A 21 -9.37 6.25 30.84
C TRP A 21 -10.40 7.14 30.10
N PRO A 22 -11.65 6.69 29.91
CA PRO A 22 -12.11 5.29 29.81
C PRO A 22 -11.62 4.64 28.49
N PRO A 23 -11.71 3.29 28.32
CA PRO A 23 -11.27 2.61 27.11
C PRO A 23 -11.95 3.17 25.84
N LYS A 24 -11.14 3.67 24.91
CA LYS A 24 -11.58 4.26 23.64
C LYS A 24 -10.96 3.52 22.46
N LYS A 25 -11.71 3.45 21.36
CA LYS A 25 -11.18 3.02 20.05
C LYS A 25 -10.64 4.24 19.32
N ILE A 26 -9.32 4.32 19.21
CA ILE A 26 -8.63 5.35 18.45
C ILE A 26 -8.31 4.79 17.06
N LEU A 27 -8.63 5.55 16.01
CA LEU A 27 -8.18 5.29 14.64
C LEU A 27 -7.14 6.35 14.27
N VAL A 28 -6.03 5.92 13.67
CA VAL A 28 -5.01 6.82 13.13
C VAL A 28 -5.03 6.67 11.61
N GLU A 29 -5.29 7.76 10.91
CA GLU A 29 -5.28 7.81 9.44
C GLU A 29 -3.86 8.12 8.96
N GLY A 30 -3.19 7.13 8.38
CA GLY A 30 -1.85 7.30 7.83
C GLY A 30 -1.87 8.17 6.56
N ALA A 31 -1.00 9.17 6.51
CA ALA A 31 -0.79 9.98 5.31
C ALA A 31 0.11 9.24 4.30
N ASN A 32 -0.07 9.56 3.01
CA ASN A 32 0.75 9.06 1.91
C ASN A 32 0.79 7.51 1.84
N ALA A 33 1.96 6.91 1.74
CA ALA A 33 2.17 5.46 1.65
C ALA A 33 3.64 5.12 2.01
N ALA A 34 3.91 3.88 2.43
CA ALA A 34 5.24 3.47 2.89
C ALA A 34 6.37 3.65 1.86
N LEU A 35 6.11 3.52 0.54
CA LEU A 35 7.12 3.78 -0.50
C LEU A 35 7.38 5.27 -0.78
N LEU A 36 6.66 6.16 -0.09
CA LEU A 36 6.91 7.61 -0.04
C LEU A 36 7.49 8.04 1.32
N ASP A 37 7.77 7.12 2.24
CA ASP A 37 8.43 7.42 3.52
C ASP A 37 9.82 8.03 3.28
N ILE A 38 10.25 8.96 4.12
CA ILE A 38 11.57 9.62 4.00
C ILE A 38 12.74 8.65 4.14
N ASP A 39 12.63 7.64 5.03
CA ASP A 39 13.70 6.68 5.31
C ASP A 39 13.56 5.40 4.48
N PHE A 40 12.33 4.97 4.21
CA PHE A 40 12.01 3.67 3.60
C PHE A 40 11.38 3.74 2.21
N GLY A 41 11.19 4.94 1.66
CA GLY A 41 10.62 5.12 0.33
C GLY A 41 11.65 5.04 -0.80
N THR A 42 11.20 5.25 -2.04
CA THR A 42 12.09 5.33 -3.20
C THR A 42 12.84 6.67 -3.26
N TYR A 43 13.73 6.93 -2.31
CA TYR A 43 14.50 8.16 -2.21
C TYR A 43 15.27 8.46 -3.52
N PRO A 44 15.32 9.73 -3.99
CA PRO A 44 14.80 10.96 -3.38
C PRO A 44 13.32 11.26 -3.68
N PHE A 45 12.60 10.36 -4.34
CA PHE A 45 11.22 10.57 -4.79
C PHE A 45 10.20 10.16 -3.70
N VAL A 46 10.28 10.86 -2.57
CA VAL A 46 9.57 10.59 -1.31
C VAL A 46 8.98 11.89 -0.72
N THR A 47 8.20 11.80 0.36
CA THR A 47 7.86 12.96 1.20
C THR A 47 8.89 13.12 2.32
N SER A 48 8.95 14.29 2.96
CA SER A 48 9.87 14.62 4.06
C SER A 48 9.37 14.14 5.44
N SER A 49 8.63 13.03 5.49
CA SER A 49 7.97 12.54 6.70
C SER A 49 7.88 11.01 6.72
N ASN A 50 7.88 10.42 7.92
CA ASN A 50 7.61 8.99 8.06
C ASN A 50 6.14 8.68 7.79
N CYS A 51 5.90 7.83 6.80
CA CYS A 51 4.59 7.34 6.37
C CYS A 51 4.36 5.89 6.83
N THR A 52 5.28 5.36 7.63
CA THR A 52 5.28 4.02 8.22
C THR A 52 4.86 4.05 9.69
N VAL A 53 4.65 2.88 10.30
CA VAL A 53 4.11 2.72 11.66
C VAL A 53 4.91 3.48 12.74
N GLY A 54 6.22 3.68 12.56
CA GLY A 54 7.04 4.48 13.48
C GLY A 54 6.58 5.94 13.58
N GLY A 55 6.05 6.50 12.48
CA GLY A 55 5.45 7.84 12.44
C GLY A 55 4.22 8.01 13.33
N VAL A 56 3.54 6.90 13.70
CA VAL A 56 2.43 6.94 14.67
C VAL A 56 2.95 7.22 16.07
N CYS A 57 4.04 6.57 16.48
CA CYS A 57 4.67 6.80 17.79
C CYS A 57 5.19 8.24 17.90
N THR A 58 5.98 8.68 16.93
CA THR A 58 6.64 10.00 16.96
C THR A 58 5.65 11.15 16.72
N GLY A 59 4.66 10.97 15.84
CA GLY A 59 3.65 11.99 15.51
C GLY A 59 2.56 12.20 16.56
N LEU A 60 2.27 11.19 17.41
CA LEU A 60 1.24 11.27 18.46
C LEU A 60 1.80 11.27 19.90
N GLY A 61 3.11 11.04 20.07
CA GLY A 61 3.73 10.91 21.39
C GLY A 61 3.28 9.67 22.16
N VAL A 62 2.96 8.57 21.45
CA VAL A 62 2.47 7.32 22.04
C VAL A 62 3.54 6.22 22.03
N PRO A 63 3.68 5.42 23.10
CA PRO A 63 4.66 4.34 23.12
C PRO A 63 4.21 3.15 22.26
N PRO A 64 5.13 2.38 21.65
CA PRO A 64 4.79 1.29 20.73
C PRO A 64 3.83 0.23 21.29
N CYS A 65 3.84 0.00 22.61
CA CYS A 65 2.94 -0.95 23.28
C CYS A 65 1.45 -0.59 23.21
N HIS A 66 1.10 0.64 22.82
CA HIS A 66 -0.28 1.06 22.57
C HIS A 66 -0.70 0.97 21.09
N ILE A 67 0.21 0.58 20.18
CA ILE A 67 -0.14 0.29 18.78
C ILE A 67 -0.81 -1.09 18.72
N GLY A 68 -2.11 -1.09 18.39
CA GLY A 68 -2.91 -2.29 18.25
C GLY A 68 -2.85 -2.91 16.85
N LYS A 69 -3.96 -2.81 16.09
CA LYS A 69 -4.04 -3.37 14.74
C LYS A 69 -3.54 -2.37 13.71
N VAL A 70 -2.54 -2.78 12.92
CA VAL A 70 -2.02 -2.04 11.77
C VAL A 70 -2.58 -2.68 10.50
N TYR A 71 -3.28 -1.91 9.66
CA TYR A 71 -3.90 -2.43 8.44
C TYR A 71 -3.19 -1.90 7.19
N GLY A 72 -2.64 -2.80 6.37
CA GLY A 72 -1.98 -2.43 5.12
C GLY A 72 -2.99 -2.24 3.99
N VAL A 73 -3.18 -1.00 3.52
CA VAL A 73 -4.07 -0.72 2.37
C VAL A 73 -3.29 -0.96 1.08
N VAL A 74 -3.62 -2.05 0.39
CA VAL A 74 -2.96 -2.50 -0.84
C VAL A 74 -3.95 -2.39 -1.99
N LYS A 75 -3.51 -1.85 -3.13
CA LYS A 75 -4.31 -1.83 -4.36
C LYS A 75 -4.04 -3.10 -5.15
N ALA A 76 -5.03 -3.67 -5.82
CA ALA A 76 -4.89 -4.90 -6.61
C ALA A 76 -3.94 -4.77 -7.83
N TYR A 77 -3.47 -3.56 -8.11
CA TYR A 77 -2.44 -3.21 -9.09
C TYR A 77 -1.66 -2.00 -8.56
N THR A 78 -0.46 -1.76 -9.06
CA THR A 78 0.43 -0.70 -8.55
C THR A 78 0.25 0.59 -9.35
N THR A 79 0.45 1.75 -8.70
CA THR A 79 0.39 3.06 -9.38
C THR A 79 1.39 4.04 -8.78
N ARG A 80 2.03 4.87 -9.63
CA ARG A 80 2.99 5.91 -9.21
C ARG A 80 2.58 7.28 -9.76
N VAL A 81 2.85 8.33 -8.98
CA VAL A 81 2.78 9.74 -9.43
C VAL A 81 4.20 10.29 -9.46
N GLY A 82 4.55 11.02 -10.52
CA GLY A 82 5.88 11.61 -10.66
C GLY A 82 6.93 10.62 -11.18
N VAL A 83 8.19 10.99 -11.04
CA VAL A 83 9.35 10.25 -11.55
C VAL A 83 9.88 9.21 -10.55
N GLY A 84 10.82 8.39 -11.00
CA GLY A 84 11.46 7.32 -10.22
C GLY A 84 11.02 5.92 -10.67
N THR A 85 11.73 4.89 -10.22
CA THR A 85 11.57 3.54 -10.77
C THR A 85 10.21 2.95 -10.44
N PHE A 86 9.68 2.17 -11.37
CA PHE A 86 8.48 1.39 -11.19
C PHE A 86 8.66 0.03 -11.91
N PRO A 87 9.23 -1.00 -11.24
CA PRO A 87 9.67 -2.24 -11.90
C PRO A 87 8.56 -3.05 -12.58
N THR A 88 7.30 -2.88 -12.14
CA THR A 88 6.12 -3.51 -12.75
C THR A 88 5.27 -2.56 -13.62
N GLU A 89 5.78 -1.37 -13.95
CA GLU A 89 5.10 -0.41 -14.84
C GLU A 89 4.73 -1.05 -16.19
N GLN A 90 3.57 -0.69 -16.70
CA GLN A 90 3.04 -1.17 -17.97
C GLN A 90 2.84 0.02 -18.89
N ASN A 91 3.88 0.45 -19.60
CA ASN A 91 3.80 1.55 -20.57
C ASN A 91 3.27 1.04 -21.93
N ASN A 92 2.06 0.49 -21.90
CA ASN A 92 1.36 -0.17 -23.00
C ASN A 92 -0.15 -0.23 -22.71
N GLU A 93 -0.92 -0.93 -23.54
CA GLU A 93 -2.39 -1.04 -23.46
C GLU A 93 -2.90 -1.54 -22.09
N ILE A 94 -2.13 -2.37 -21.38
CA ILE A 94 -2.46 -2.84 -20.03
C ILE A 94 -2.48 -1.68 -19.04
N GLY A 95 -1.45 -0.83 -19.05
CA GLY A 95 -1.37 0.33 -18.16
C GLY A 95 -2.43 1.39 -18.49
N GLU A 96 -2.75 1.59 -19.76
CA GLU A 96 -3.85 2.48 -20.18
C GLU A 96 -5.22 1.97 -19.71
N LEU A 97 -5.46 0.65 -19.78
CA LEU A 97 -6.68 0.03 -19.29
C LEU A 97 -6.80 0.10 -17.76
N LEU A 98 -5.70 -0.16 -17.02
CA LEU A 98 -5.63 0.03 -15.56
C LEU A 98 -5.90 1.49 -15.18
N GLN A 99 -5.28 2.45 -15.88
CA GLN A 99 -5.41 3.87 -15.62
C GLN A 99 -6.83 4.38 -15.84
N SER A 100 -7.44 4.02 -16.97
CA SER A 100 -8.78 4.47 -17.37
C SER A 100 -9.87 3.87 -16.47
N ARG A 101 -9.91 2.54 -16.30
CA ARG A 101 -10.87 1.86 -15.40
C ARG A 101 -10.68 2.29 -13.95
N GLY A 102 -9.42 2.32 -13.50
CA GLY A 102 -9.06 2.73 -12.14
C GLY A 102 -9.31 4.20 -11.82
N GLN A 103 -9.53 5.04 -12.84
CA GLN A 103 -9.56 6.50 -12.76
C GLN A 103 -8.32 7.06 -12.06
N GLU A 104 -7.15 6.59 -12.48
CA GLU A 104 -5.86 6.93 -11.89
C GLU A 104 -5.32 8.25 -12.48
N PHE A 105 -5.99 9.33 -12.09
CA PHE A 105 -5.68 10.72 -12.44
C PHE A 105 -5.56 11.56 -11.16
N GLY A 106 -4.78 12.63 -11.19
CA GLY A 106 -4.73 13.61 -10.11
C GLY A 106 -6.05 14.39 -10.03
N VAL A 107 -6.75 14.35 -8.90
CA VAL A 107 -8.09 14.97 -8.74
C VAL A 107 -8.10 16.48 -8.98
N THR A 108 -7.01 17.19 -8.67
CA THR A 108 -6.88 18.64 -8.88
C THR A 108 -6.14 18.99 -10.17
N THR A 109 -5.20 18.16 -10.61
CA THR A 109 -4.27 18.48 -11.71
C THR A 109 -4.60 17.78 -13.03
N GLY A 110 -5.52 16.80 -13.04
CA GLY A 110 -5.77 15.92 -14.17
C GLY A 110 -4.61 14.98 -14.55
N ARG A 111 -3.44 15.09 -13.89
CA ARG A 111 -2.23 14.37 -14.30
C ARG A 111 -2.43 12.85 -14.21
N LYS A 112 -2.25 12.17 -15.34
CA LYS A 112 -2.19 10.71 -15.47
C LYS A 112 -1.17 10.11 -14.48
N ARG A 113 -1.54 9.01 -13.84
CA ARG A 113 -0.63 8.20 -13.01
C ARG A 113 -0.06 7.06 -13.83
N CYS A 114 1.22 6.77 -13.61
CA CYS A 114 1.84 5.53 -14.08
C CYS A 114 1.11 4.34 -13.44
N CYS A 115 0.82 3.30 -14.22
CA CYS A 115 0.09 2.10 -13.77
C CYS A 115 0.87 0.84 -14.13
N GLY A 116 0.75 -0.19 -13.30
CA GLY A 116 1.51 -1.43 -13.45
C GLY A 116 0.92 -2.56 -12.61
N TRP A 117 1.47 -3.75 -12.76
CA TRP A 117 0.97 -4.95 -12.06
C TRP A 117 1.18 -4.88 -10.53
N LEU A 118 0.49 -5.75 -9.78
CA LEU A 118 0.74 -5.89 -8.35
C LEU A 118 2.15 -6.47 -8.12
N GLU A 119 2.86 -5.95 -7.12
CA GLU A 119 4.25 -6.28 -6.87
C GLU A 119 4.44 -6.71 -5.41
N LEU A 120 4.38 -8.02 -5.15
CA LEU A 120 4.38 -8.56 -3.77
C LEU A 120 5.74 -8.43 -3.08
N MET A 121 6.84 -8.25 -3.82
CA MET A 121 8.13 -7.84 -3.22
C MET A 121 8.02 -6.48 -2.52
N LEU A 122 7.29 -5.51 -3.09
CA LEU A 122 7.02 -4.21 -2.45
C LEU A 122 6.11 -4.36 -1.23
N VAL A 123 5.05 -5.17 -1.35
CA VAL A 123 4.11 -5.39 -0.22
C VAL A 123 4.83 -6.12 0.93
N ARG A 124 5.69 -7.10 0.63
CA ARG A 124 6.52 -7.79 1.63
C ARG A 124 7.53 -6.83 2.29
N TYR A 125 8.20 -5.99 1.51
CA TYR A 125 9.10 -4.96 2.04
C TYR A 125 8.39 -4.00 2.99
N THR A 126 7.24 -3.45 2.57
CA THR A 126 6.46 -2.56 3.43
C THR A 126 5.84 -3.28 4.63
N HIS A 127 5.53 -4.57 4.54
CA HIS A 127 5.13 -5.38 5.69
C HIS A 127 6.26 -5.55 6.72
N MET A 128 7.50 -5.83 6.28
CA MET A 128 8.66 -5.96 7.18
C MET A 128 8.90 -4.70 8.03
N ILE A 129 8.54 -3.52 7.52
CA ILE A 129 8.64 -2.24 8.26
C ILE A 129 7.41 -1.99 9.16
N ASN A 130 6.20 -2.30 8.67
CA ASN A 130 4.96 -1.86 9.31
C ASN A 130 4.29 -2.90 10.22
N GLY A 131 4.67 -4.18 10.15
CA GLY A 131 4.07 -5.24 10.98
C GLY A 131 2.56 -5.39 10.78
N PHE A 132 2.08 -5.30 9.52
CA PHE A 132 0.65 -5.35 9.22
C PHE A 132 -0.05 -6.56 9.87
N SER A 133 -1.09 -6.29 10.65
CA SER A 133 -1.93 -7.30 11.29
C SER A 133 -2.94 -7.95 10.32
N ALA A 134 -3.32 -7.22 9.28
CA ALA A 134 -4.09 -7.71 8.14
C ALA A 134 -4.00 -6.69 6.98
N LEU A 135 -4.40 -7.11 5.78
CA LEU A 135 -4.46 -6.26 4.58
C LEU A 135 -5.90 -5.85 4.23
N VAL A 136 -6.02 -4.69 3.59
CA VAL A 136 -7.21 -4.21 2.88
C VAL A 136 -6.84 -4.20 1.40
N LEU A 137 -7.31 -5.19 0.64
CA LEU A 137 -7.12 -5.22 -0.82
C LEU A 137 -8.17 -4.33 -1.48
N THR A 138 -7.77 -3.42 -2.36
CA THR A 138 -8.67 -2.41 -2.95
C THR A 138 -8.66 -2.42 -4.47
N LYS A 139 -9.79 -2.03 -5.08
CA LYS A 139 -9.97 -1.93 -6.53
C LYS A 139 -9.77 -3.25 -7.28
N LEU A 140 -10.25 -4.35 -6.69
CA LEU A 140 -10.13 -5.68 -7.32
C LEU A 140 -10.95 -5.76 -8.63
N ASP A 141 -12.09 -5.08 -8.68
CA ASP A 141 -13.02 -4.93 -9.82
C ASP A 141 -12.43 -4.29 -11.08
N ILE A 142 -11.28 -3.64 -10.93
CA ILE A 142 -10.54 -3.10 -12.06
C ILE A 142 -9.92 -4.24 -12.89
N LEU A 143 -9.60 -5.37 -12.25
CA LEU A 143 -8.97 -6.53 -12.87
C LEU A 143 -9.95 -7.45 -13.62
N ASP A 144 -11.25 -7.35 -13.36
CA ASP A 144 -12.31 -8.21 -13.94
C ASP A 144 -12.35 -8.24 -15.48
N THR A 145 -11.72 -7.26 -16.16
CA THR A 145 -11.66 -7.20 -17.64
C THR A 145 -10.37 -7.76 -18.24
N PHE A 146 -9.43 -8.25 -17.44
CA PHE A 146 -8.15 -8.75 -17.93
C PHE A 146 -8.19 -10.28 -18.12
N PRO A 147 -7.81 -10.81 -19.29
CA PRO A 147 -7.80 -12.26 -19.53
C PRO A 147 -6.66 -12.98 -18.79
N GLU A 148 -5.57 -12.26 -18.48
CA GLU A 148 -4.49 -12.72 -17.61
C GLU A 148 -4.09 -11.58 -16.66
N ILE A 149 -3.97 -11.88 -15.37
CA ILE A 149 -3.41 -10.97 -14.36
C ILE A 149 -2.00 -11.48 -14.03
N LYS A 150 -1.02 -10.57 -14.05
CA LYS A 150 0.36 -10.87 -13.68
C LYS A 150 0.70 -10.24 -12.33
N VAL A 151 1.54 -10.91 -11.57
CA VAL A 151 1.97 -10.44 -10.24
C VAL A 151 3.47 -10.59 -10.11
N GLY A 152 4.17 -9.51 -9.76
CA GLY A 152 5.61 -9.50 -9.52
C GLY A 152 5.95 -10.15 -8.18
N VAL A 153 6.70 -11.26 -8.20
CA VAL A 153 6.91 -12.11 -7.01
C VAL A 153 8.37 -12.34 -6.63
N LYS A 154 9.32 -12.08 -7.52
CA LYS A 154 10.75 -12.09 -7.19
C LYS A 154 11.46 -11.00 -7.96
N TYR A 155 12.56 -10.51 -7.40
CA TYR A 155 13.48 -9.63 -8.08
C TYR A 155 14.70 -10.40 -8.55
N ARG A 156 15.19 -10.03 -9.74
CA ARG A 156 16.48 -10.44 -10.27
C ARG A 156 17.29 -9.22 -10.62
N LEU A 157 18.46 -9.10 -10.01
CA LEU A 157 19.46 -8.08 -10.30
C LEU A 157 20.61 -8.76 -11.05
N GLU A 158 20.89 -8.31 -12.27
CA GLU A 158 21.95 -8.87 -13.13
C GLU A 158 21.81 -10.41 -13.27
N GLY A 159 20.55 -10.86 -13.47
CA GLY A 159 20.14 -12.27 -13.62
C GLY A 159 19.98 -13.06 -12.30
N LYS A 160 20.62 -12.63 -11.22
CA LYS A 160 20.65 -13.32 -9.92
C LYS A 160 19.44 -12.93 -9.06
N PRO A 161 18.74 -13.88 -8.40
CA PRO A 161 17.62 -13.56 -7.52
C PRO A 161 18.09 -12.78 -6.28
N ILE A 162 17.33 -11.76 -5.88
CA ILE A 162 17.55 -11.02 -4.63
C ILE A 162 16.30 -11.10 -3.74
N ALA A 163 16.52 -11.17 -2.43
CA ALA A 163 15.45 -11.28 -1.43
C ALA A 163 15.09 -9.94 -0.75
N TYR A 164 15.76 -8.85 -1.13
CA TYR A 164 15.60 -7.51 -0.55
C TYR A 164 15.08 -6.51 -1.59
N PHE A 165 14.51 -5.41 -1.11
CA PHE A 165 14.17 -4.24 -1.93
C PHE A 165 15.41 -3.34 -2.08
N PRO A 166 15.90 -3.03 -3.30
CA PRO A 166 17.05 -2.16 -3.47
C PRO A 166 16.77 -0.72 -3.01
N ALA A 167 17.60 -0.23 -2.07
CA ALA A 167 17.46 1.13 -1.53
C ALA A 167 17.88 2.23 -2.51
N SER A 168 18.86 1.97 -3.40
CA SER A 168 19.27 2.95 -4.40
C SER A 168 18.44 2.84 -5.69
N GLN A 169 18.06 3.99 -6.24
CA GLN A 169 17.26 4.08 -7.46
C GLN A 169 17.99 3.47 -8.67
N GLU A 170 19.33 3.57 -8.71
CA GLU A 170 20.18 2.94 -9.73
C GLU A 170 20.10 1.41 -9.74
N LEU A 171 20.14 0.77 -8.56
CA LEU A 171 19.99 -0.68 -8.46
C LEU A 171 18.54 -1.09 -8.74
N LEU A 172 17.57 -0.32 -8.29
CA LEU A 172 16.16 -0.57 -8.57
C LEU A 172 15.85 -0.51 -10.08
N ASN A 173 16.47 0.41 -10.83
CA ASN A 173 16.36 0.49 -12.30
C ASN A 173 16.89 -0.76 -13.01
N LYS A 174 17.83 -1.49 -12.40
CA LYS A 174 18.42 -2.73 -12.93
C LYS A 174 17.65 -3.99 -12.52
N VAL A 175 16.60 -3.86 -11.70
CA VAL A 175 15.77 -5.01 -11.31
C VAL A 175 14.89 -5.44 -12.48
N SER A 176 15.01 -6.72 -12.82
CA SER A 176 13.98 -7.44 -13.57
C SER A 176 13.06 -8.17 -12.60
N VAL A 177 11.74 -8.08 -12.82
CA VAL A 177 10.74 -8.71 -11.95
C VAL A 177 10.30 -10.03 -12.55
N GLU A 178 10.51 -11.13 -11.83
CA GLU A 178 9.93 -12.43 -12.16
C GLU A 178 8.44 -12.36 -11.84
N GLN A 179 7.60 -12.43 -12.88
CA GLN A 179 6.15 -12.41 -12.77
C GLN A 179 5.63 -13.84 -12.66
N ALA A 180 4.82 -14.11 -11.63
CA ALA A 180 4.01 -15.33 -11.58
C ALA A 180 2.96 -15.25 -12.70
N ARG A 181 2.81 -16.34 -13.47
CA ARG A 181 1.82 -16.44 -14.54
C ARG A 181 0.57 -17.19 -14.07
N SER A 182 -0.55 -16.63 -14.52
CA SER A 182 -1.94 -17.09 -14.42
C SER A 182 -2.58 -17.27 -13.04
N PHE A 183 -3.89 -17.03 -13.09
CA PHE A 183 -4.86 -16.98 -12.01
C PHE A 183 -6.22 -17.34 -12.64
N ALA A 184 -6.99 -18.32 -12.17
CA ALA A 184 -8.19 -18.83 -12.87
C ALA A 184 -9.18 -19.53 -11.91
N ASP A 185 -10.50 -19.60 -12.13
CA ASP A 185 -11.42 -18.71 -12.89
C ASP A 185 -12.54 -18.30 -11.91
N LEU A 186 -13.07 -17.08 -11.94
CA LEU A 186 -13.90 -16.56 -10.82
C LEU A 186 -15.36 -17.01 -10.92
N PRO A 187 -15.98 -17.82 -10.01
CA PRO A 187 -15.47 -18.91 -9.12
C PRO A 187 -14.08 -18.81 -8.39
N PRO A 188 -13.20 -19.84 -8.29
CA PRO A 188 -11.97 -19.77 -7.49
C PRO A 188 -10.98 -18.62 -7.73
N GLN A 189 -10.90 -18.00 -8.93
CA GLN A 189 -9.76 -17.15 -9.33
C GLN A 189 -9.32 -16.17 -8.25
N ALA A 190 -10.16 -15.18 -7.95
CA ALA A 190 -9.71 -14.07 -7.13
C ALA A 190 -9.80 -14.36 -5.61
N GLN A 191 -10.54 -15.41 -5.20
CA GLN A 191 -10.35 -16.02 -3.87
C GLN A 191 -8.95 -16.61 -3.75
N SER A 192 -8.55 -17.38 -4.76
CA SER A 192 -7.19 -17.92 -4.84
C SER A 192 -6.15 -16.81 -4.98
N CYS A 193 -6.49 -15.62 -5.54
CA CYS A 193 -5.61 -14.43 -5.62
C CYS A 193 -5.43 -13.78 -4.25
N VAL A 194 -6.52 -13.56 -3.52
CA VAL A 194 -6.49 -13.20 -2.10
C VAL A 194 -5.63 -14.22 -1.34
N HIS A 195 -5.91 -15.52 -1.44
CA HIS A 195 -5.12 -16.57 -0.79
C HIS A 195 -3.67 -16.69 -1.28
N PHE A 196 -3.33 -16.21 -2.47
CA PHE A 196 -1.96 -16.18 -2.97
C PHE A 196 -1.20 -14.99 -2.39
N ILE A 197 -1.84 -13.83 -2.31
CA ILE A 197 -1.32 -12.65 -1.58
C ILE A 197 -1.11 -13.03 -0.10
N GLU A 198 -2.09 -13.68 0.54
CA GLU A 198 -2.00 -14.16 1.92
C GLU A 198 -0.87 -15.18 2.11
N ARG A 199 -0.78 -16.22 1.28
CA ARG A 199 0.28 -17.24 1.36
C ARG A 199 1.67 -16.70 1.06
N TYR A 200 1.80 -15.72 0.16
CA TYR A 200 3.09 -15.13 -0.20
C TYR A 200 3.60 -14.16 0.87
N LEU A 201 2.69 -13.41 1.51
CA LEU A 201 3.05 -12.39 2.50
C LEU A 201 3.01 -12.88 3.94
N GLU A 202 2.34 -14.02 4.21
CA GLU A 202 2.03 -14.53 5.55
C GLU A 202 1.15 -13.56 6.37
N VAL A 203 0.38 -12.70 5.69
CA VAL A 203 -0.53 -11.71 6.29
C VAL A 203 -1.94 -11.92 5.74
N PRO A 204 -2.97 -12.07 6.59
CA PRO A 204 -4.34 -12.31 6.13
C PRO A 204 -4.95 -11.04 5.50
N VAL A 205 -5.77 -11.22 4.47
CA VAL A 205 -6.58 -10.15 3.87
C VAL A 205 -7.91 -10.11 4.61
N LYS A 206 -8.21 -8.98 5.26
CA LYS A 206 -9.43 -8.83 6.07
C LYS A 206 -10.56 -8.17 5.31
N TRP A 207 -10.23 -7.32 4.33
CA TRP A 207 -11.21 -6.62 3.51
C TRP A 207 -10.82 -6.62 2.03
N VAL A 208 -11.82 -6.71 1.16
CA VAL A 208 -11.69 -6.59 -0.30
C VAL A 208 -12.66 -5.53 -0.82
N GLY A 209 -12.13 -4.41 -1.31
CA GLY A 209 -12.89 -3.34 -1.97
C GLY A 209 -13.13 -3.67 -3.44
N VAL A 210 -14.42 -3.77 -3.82
CA VAL A 210 -14.87 -4.23 -5.15
C VAL A 210 -15.68 -3.18 -5.93
N ARG A 211 -15.99 -2.01 -5.36
CA ARG A 211 -16.40 -0.77 -6.08
C ARG A 211 -16.08 0.44 -5.20
N LYS A 212 -16.42 1.64 -5.68
CA LYS A 212 -16.20 2.92 -4.97
C LYS A 212 -17.12 3.18 -3.77
N PHE A 213 -18.29 2.53 -3.70
CA PHE A 213 -19.28 2.84 -2.65
C PHE A 213 -18.88 2.23 -1.31
N ARG A 214 -19.32 2.86 -0.21
CA ARG A 214 -19.03 2.43 1.17
C ARG A 214 -19.35 0.96 1.42
N ASP A 215 -20.46 0.49 0.86
CA ASP A 215 -20.96 -0.87 1.08
C ASP A 215 -20.35 -1.88 0.09
N SER A 216 -19.51 -1.43 -0.83
CA SER A 216 -18.77 -2.27 -1.79
C SER A 216 -17.43 -2.75 -1.24
N ILE A 217 -17.41 -3.08 0.06
CA ILE A 217 -16.27 -3.66 0.76
C ILE A 217 -16.68 -4.99 1.41
N ILE A 218 -16.08 -6.08 0.95
CA ILE A 218 -16.32 -7.42 1.48
C ILE A 218 -15.41 -7.61 2.68
N LYS A 219 -15.97 -7.93 3.85
CA LYS A 219 -15.21 -8.29 5.07
C LYS A 219 -15.10 -9.81 5.15
N ILE A 220 -13.88 -10.32 5.27
CA ILE A 220 -13.62 -11.77 5.31
C ILE A 220 -13.76 -12.31 6.76
N PHE A 221 -13.26 -11.59 7.76
CA PHE A 221 -13.35 -11.95 9.19
C PHE A 221 -13.32 -10.74 10.13
#